data_AF-A0A382BZ95-F1
#
_entry.id   AF-A0A382BZ95-F1
#
_cell.length_a   1.000
_cell.length_b   1.000
_cell.length_c   1.000
_cell.angle_alpha   90.00
_cell.angle_beta   90.00
_cell.angle_gamma   90.00
#
_symmetry.space_group_name_H-M   'P 1'
#
loop_
_entity.id
_entity.type
_entity.pdbx_description
1 polymer ?
#
loop_
_entity_poly.entity_id
_entity_poly.type
_entity_poly.pdbx_seq_one_letter_code
_entity_poly.pdbx_strand_id
1 'polypeptide(L)'
;MIARSRAKWGRRFVVTATALLIVISVLPLERWFLGPLERRFVVPDLSELQVDGIIVLAGASNVFATLHWSQAALSESSERLTEGIGLALRHPEATLVFSDGAWDSTGEPIE
;
A
#
# COMPACT_ATOMS: atom_id res chain seq x y z
N MET A 1 34.23 0.26 41.92
CA MET A 1 34.63 -0.31 40.61
C MET A 1 33.50 -1.12 39.91
N ILE A 2 32.21 -0.81 40.13
CA ILE A 2 31.06 -1.57 39.58
C ILE A 2 30.37 -0.83 38.41
N ALA A 3 30.48 0.51 38.34
CA ALA A 3 29.83 1.31 37.30
C ALA A 3 30.41 1.12 35.88
N ARG A 4 31.70 0.79 35.77
CA ARG A 4 32.41 0.67 34.48
C ARG A 4 32.08 -0.60 33.71
N SER A 5 31.61 -1.67 34.38
CA SER A 5 31.18 -2.91 33.71
C SER A 5 29.79 -2.74 33.09
N ARG A 6 28.84 -2.10 33.80
CA ARG A 6 27.49 -1.81 33.28
C ARG A 6 27.52 -0.91 32.04
N ALA A 7 28.41 0.08 32.00
CA ALA A 7 28.58 0.95 30.83
C ALA A 7 29.08 0.20 29.57
N LYS A 8 29.94 -0.83 29.72
CA LYS A 8 30.40 -1.66 28.59
C LYS A 8 29.28 -2.55 28.06
N TRP A 9 28.44 -3.10 28.94
CA TRP A 9 27.28 -3.89 28.55
C TRP A 9 26.19 -3.04 27.89
N GLY A 10 25.92 -1.84 28.43
CA GLY A 10 25.02 -0.87 27.80
C GLY A 10 25.49 -0.47 26.40
N ARG A 11 26.78 -0.13 26.24
CA ARG A 11 27.33 0.21 24.92
C ARG A 11 27.24 -0.96 23.93
N ARG A 12 27.52 -2.19 24.36
CA ARG A 12 27.37 -3.38 23.51
C ARG A 12 25.92 -3.58 23.08
N PHE A 13 24.98 -3.43 24.01
CA PHE A 13 23.56 -3.54 23.70
C PHE A 13 23.11 -2.50 22.67
N VAL A 14 23.51 -1.23 22.86
CA VAL A 14 23.21 -0.15 21.91
C VAL A 14 23.80 -0.44 20.53
N VAL A 15 25.08 -0.81 20.45
CA VAL A 15 25.73 -1.12 19.17
C VAL A 15 25.05 -2.30 18.47
N THR A 16 24.73 -3.37 19.20
CA THR A 16 24.05 -4.54 18.64
C THR A 16 22.63 -4.20 18.17
N ALA A 17 21.86 -3.44 18.97
CA ALA A 17 20.51 -3.02 18.61
C ALA A 17 20.53 -2.10 17.37
N THR A 18 21.44 -1.12 17.33
CA THR A 18 21.60 -0.24 16.17
C THR A 18 22.03 -1.03 14.92
N ALA A 19 22.96 -1.97 15.06
CA ALA A 19 23.36 -2.83 13.94
C ALA A 19 22.19 -3.67 13.42
N LEU A 20 21.37 -4.25 14.31
CA LEU A 20 20.15 -4.98 13.96
C LEU A 20 19.13 -4.10 13.23
N LEU A 21 18.92 -2.86 13.69
CA LEU A 21 18.03 -1.91 13.01
C LEU A 21 18.53 -1.56 11.61
N ILE A 22 19.83 -1.33 11.45
CA ILE A 22 20.43 -1.08 10.13
C ILE A 22 20.24 -2.30 9.22
N VAL A 23 20.49 -3.50 9.72
CA VAL A 23 20.31 -4.75 8.98
C VAL A 23 18.86 -4.92 8.54
N ILE A 24 17.88 -4.73 9.43
CA ILE A 24 16.44 -4.82 9.13
C ILE A 24 16.02 -3.74 8.12
N SER A 25 16.58 -2.53 8.22
CA SER A 25 16.23 -1.41 7.34
C SER A 25 16.82 -1.53 5.93
N VAL A 26 17.93 -2.25 5.77
CA VAL A 26 18.61 -2.41 4.47
C VAL A 26 18.17 -3.70 3.76
N LEU A 27 17.86 -4.76 4.50
CA LEU A 27 17.43 -6.03 3.93
C LEU A 27 15.95 -5.96 3.50
N PRO A 28 15.59 -6.54 2.34
CA PRO A 28 14.21 -6.59 1.86
C PRO A 28 13.42 -7.70 2.59
N LEU A 29 13.38 -7.64 3.92
CA LEU A 29 12.72 -8.65 4.75
C LEU A 29 11.25 -8.79 4.37
N GLU A 30 10.58 -7.67 4.09
CA GLU A 30 9.20 -7.61 3.62
C GLU A 30 8.94 -8.59 2.46
N ARG A 31 9.81 -8.61 1.44
CA ARG A 31 9.62 -9.42 0.23
C ARG A 31 9.81 -10.91 0.52
N TRP A 32 10.73 -11.25 1.41
CA TRP A 32 10.99 -12.65 1.78
C TRP A 32 9.85 -13.24 2.61
N PHE A 33 9.20 -12.44 3.46
CA PHE A 33 8.08 -12.89 4.28
C PHE A 33 6.73 -12.78 3.56
N LEU A 34 6.49 -11.71 2.79
CA LEU A 34 5.22 -11.48 2.09
C LEU A 34 5.13 -12.23 0.77
N GLY A 35 6.22 -12.39 0.02
CA GLY A 35 6.19 -13.04 -1.30
C GLY A 35 5.58 -14.45 -1.32
N PRO A 36 5.84 -15.33 -0.32
CA PRO A 36 5.13 -16.61 -0.21
C PRO A 36 3.63 -16.47 0.09
N LEU A 37 3.25 -15.45 0.86
CA LEU A 37 1.85 -15.15 1.20
C LEU A 37 1.09 -14.53 0.02
N GLU A 38 1.77 -13.80 -0.86
CA GLU A 38 1.17 -13.24 -2.08
C GLU A 38 1.00 -14.32 -3.15
N ARG A 39 2.00 -15.19 -3.34
CA ARG A 39 1.97 -16.27 -4.33
C ARG A 39 0.82 -17.27 -4.18
N ARG A 40 0.13 -17.29 -3.04
CA ARG A 40 -1.07 -18.12 -2.84
C ARG A 40 -2.30 -17.57 -3.55
N PHE A 41 -2.30 -16.28 -3.93
CA PHE A 41 -3.37 -15.64 -4.66
C PHE A 41 -3.00 -15.60 -6.14
N VAL A 42 -3.53 -16.54 -6.91
CA VAL A 42 -3.33 -16.59 -8.36
C VAL A 42 -4.17 -15.48 -9.00
N VAL A 43 -3.57 -14.72 -9.91
CA VAL A 43 -4.29 -13.72 -10.72
C VAL A 43 -5.26 -14.47 -11.63
N PRO A 44 -6.58 -14.17 -11.58
CA PRO A 44 -7.54 -14.81 -12.47
C PRO A 44 -7.23 -14.52 -13.94
N ASP A 45 -7.30 -15.55 -14.78
CA ASP A 45 -7.25 -15.37 -16.23
C ASP A 45 -8.65 -14.97 -16.73
N LEU A 46 -8.74 -13.79 -17.34
CA LEU A 46 -9.98 -13.22 -17.86
C LEU A 46 -10.04 -13.27 -19.39
N SER A 47 -9.06 -13.90 -20.06
CA SER A 47 -8.93 -13.88 -21.52
C SER A 47 -10.09 -14.55 -22.25
N GLU A 48 -10.75 -15.53 -21.63
CA GLU A 48 -11.88 -16.26 -22.19
C GLU A 48 -13.24 -15.78 -21.66
N LEU A 49 -13.27 -14.83 -20.72
CA LEU A 49 -14.49 -14.35 -20.09
C LEU A 49 -14.98 -13.08 -20.79
N GLN A 50 -16.27 -13.04 -21.12
CA GLN A 50 -16.91 -11.77 -21.48
C GLN A 50 -17.13 -10.96 -20.20
N VAL A 51 -16.55 -9.77 -20.14
CA VAL A 51 -16.64 -8.87 -18.99
C VAL A 51 -17.68 -7.79 -19.31
N ASP A 52 -18.84 -7.84 -18.65
CA ASP A 52 -19.90 -6.84 -18.87
C ASP A 52 -19.70 -5.57 -18.02
N GLY A 53 -18.94 -5.69 -16.93
CA GLY A 53 -18.70 -4.58 -16.01
C GLY A 53 -17.50 -4.78 -15.11
N ILE A 54 -16.83 -3.68 -14.79
CA ILE A 54 -15.65 -3.62 -13.94
C ILE A 54 -15.96 -2.66 -12.79
N ILE A 55 -15.87 -3.14 -11.55
CA ILE A 55 -16.10 -2.32 -10.36
C ILE A 55 -14.78 -2.20 -9.60
N VAL A 56 -14.26 -0.98 -9.52
CA VAL A 56 -13.08 -0.65 -8.71
C VAL A 56 -13.55 -0.06 -7.39
N LEU A 57 -13.24 -0.76 -6.30
CA LEU A 57 -13.59 -0.35 -4.94
C LEU A 57 -12.65 0.74 -4.39
N ALA A 58 -13.15 1.47 -3.39
CA ALA A 58 -12.51 2.65 -2.83
C ALA A 58 -11.11 2.44 -2.24
N GLY A 59 -10.43 3.57 -2.03
CA GLY A 59 -9.13 3.65 -1.36
C GLY A 59 -7.94 3.77 -2.31
N ALA A 60 -8.17 3.95 -3.60
CA ALA A 60 -7.09 4.21 -4.58
C ALA A 60 -6.69 5.70 -4.66
N SER A 61 -7.55 6.62 -4.24
CA SER A 61 -7.22 8.05 -4.16
C SER A 61 -6.73 8.47 -2.77
N ASN A 62 -5.96 9.54 -2.74
CA ASN A 62 -5.64 10.30 -1.55
C ASN A 62 -6.48 11.59 -1.57
N VAL A 63 -7.64 11.53 -0.91
CA VAL A 63 -8.61 12.63 -0.88
C VAL A 63 -8.02 13.90 -0.28
N PHE A 64 -7.29 13.81 0.84
CA PHE A 64 -6.71 15.00 1.49
C PHE A 64 -5.67 15.70 0.63
N ALA A 65 -4.77 14.93 -0.01
CA ALA A 65 -3.81 15.50 -0.95
C ALA A 65 -4.53 16.06 -2.19
N THR A 66 -5.61 15.40 -2.64
CA THR A 66 -6.40 15.88 -3.79
C THR A 66 -7.04 17.24 -3.51
N LEU A 67 -7.64 17.41 -2.34
CA LEU A 67 -8.22 18.69 -1.91
C LEU A 67 -7.14 19.77 -1.73
N HIS A 68 -6.03 19.42 -1.07
CA HIS A 68 -4.96 20.39 -0.79
C HIS A 68 -4.24 20.88 -2.06
N TRP A 69 -4.05 20.01 -3.06
CA TRP A 69 -3.31 20.34 -4.29
C TRP A 69 -4.22 20.63 -5.47
N SER A 70 -5.54 20.48 -5.31
CA SER A 70 -6.54 20.56 -6.40
C SER A 70 -6.20 19.68 -7.61
N GLN A 71 -5.52 18.56 -7.37
CA GLN A 71 -5.05 17.61 -8.38
C GLN A 71 -5.29 16.19 -7.87
N ALA A 72 -5.76 15.29 -8.74
CA ALA A 72 -5.95 13.89 -8.38
C ALA A 72 -4.65 13.28 -7.81
N ALA A 73 -4.68 12.93 -6.53
CA ALA A 73 -3.59 12.27 -5.84
C ALA A 73 -3.96 10.81 -5.59
N LEU A 74 -2.99 9.92 -5.77
CA LEU A 74 -3.16 8.48 -5.58
C LEU A 74 -2.62 8.04 -4.22
N SER A 75 -3.21 6.98 -3.68
CA SER A 75 -2.74 6.32 -2.46
C SER A 75 -1.76 5.19 -2.78
N GLU A 76 -1.21 4.57 -1.73
CA GLU A 76 -0.43 3.33 -1.83
C GLU A 76 -1.26 2.15 -2.40
N SER A 77 -2.60 2.21 -2.33
CA SER A 77 -3.50 1.17 -2.83
C SER A 77 -4.06 1.48 -4.23
N SER A 78 -3.35 2.29 -5.01
CA SER A 78 -3.78 2.75 -6.35
C SER A 78 -3.68 1.68 -7.44
N GLU A 79 -2.95 0.59 -7.18
CA GLU A 79 -2.79 -0.55 -8.10
C GLU A 79 -4.13 -1.08 -8.62
N ARG A 80 -5.17 -1.12 -7.76
CA ARG A 80 -6.52 -1.57 -8.13
C ARG A 80 -7.20 -0.66 -9.16
N LEU A 81 -6.97 0.65 -9.05
CA LEU A 81 -7.48 1.61 -10.03
C LEU A 81 -6.74 1.47 -11.36
N THR A 82 -5.42 1.35 -11.31
CA THR A 82 -4.61 1.15 -12.52
C THR A 82 -4.99 -0.15 -13.23
N GLU A 83 -5.16 -1.25 -12.50
CA GLU A 83 -5.58 -2.53 -13.10
C GLU A 83 -7.01 -2.46 -13.64
N GLY A 84 -7.93 -1.81 -12.93
CA GLY A 84 -9.29 -1.58 -13.42
C GLY A 84 -9.34 -0.78 -14.73
N ILE A 85 -8.49 0.25 -14.85
CA ILE A 85 -8.32 1.00 -16.11
C ILE A 85 -7.72 0.08 -17.18
N GLY A 86 -6.70 -0.71 -16.84
CA GLY A 86 -6.12 -1.69 -17.75
C GLY A 86 -7.14 -2.69 -18.28
N LEU A 87 -8.05 -3.17 -17.42
CA LEU A 87 -9.16 -4.04 -17.81
C LEU A 87 -10.16 -3.34 -18.71
N ALA A 88 -10.52 -2.09 -18.41
CA ALA A 88 -11.46 -1.32 -19.23
C ALA A 88 -10.91 -1.03 -20.64
N LEU A 89 -9.58 -0.89 -20.77
CA LEU A 89 -8.93 -0.77 -22.08
C LEU A 89 -8.92 -2.08 -22.87
N ARG A 90 -8.88 -3.24 -22.18
CA ARG A 90 -8.94 -4.57 -22.81
C ARG A 90 -10.38 -5.00 -23.15
N HIS A 91 -11.36 -4.52 -22.39
CA HIS A 91 -12.79 -4.80 -22.54
C HIS A 91 -13.57 -3.49 -22.72
N PRO A 92 -13.49 -2.85 -23.90
CA PRO A 92 -14.12 -1.55 -24.15
C PRO A 92 -15.65 -1.58 -24.05
N GLU A 93 -16.26 -2.75 -24.17
CA GLU A 93 -17.69 -3.00 -23.96
C GLU A 93 -18.10 -2.99 -22.48
N ALA A 94 -17.15 -3.20 -21.57
CA ALA A 94 -17.41 -3.29 -20.14
C ALA A 94 -17.65 -1.90 -19.52
N THR A 95 -18.66 -1.77 -18.67
CA THR A 95 -18.86 -0.53 -17.91
C THR A 95 -17.91 -0.47 -16.72
N LEU A 96 -17.01 0.52 -16.69
CA LEU A 96 -16.13 0.79 -15.55
C LEU A 96 -16.82 1.69 -14.53
N VAL A 97 -16.99 1.19 -13.31
CA VAL A 97 -17.52 1.95 -12.16
C VAL A 97 -16.43 2.06 -11.10
N PHE A 98 -16.06 3.28 -10.74
CA PHE A 98 -15.16 3.56 -9.63
C PHE A 98 -15.97 4.10 -8.45
N SER A 99 -15.89 3.41 -7.32
CA SER A 99 -16.48 3.87 -6.06
C SER A 99 -15.37 4.45 -5.20
N ASP A 100 -15.38 5.76 -4.99
CA ASP A 100 -14.44 6.44 -4.10
C ASP A 100 -15.16 7.55 -3.33
N GLY A 101 -14.59 7.96 -2.21
CA GLY A 101 -15.26 8.91 -1.33
C GLY A 101 -14.36 9.57 -0.31
N ALA A 102 -14.67 10.84 -0.03
CA ALA A 102 -14.16 11.55 1.11
C ALA A 102 -15.03 11.20 2.33
N TRP A 103 -14.43 10.60 3.35
CA TRP A 103 -15.09 10.47 4.66
C TRP A 103 -14.46 11.47 5.62
N ASP A 104 -15.20 12.53 5.96
CA ASP A 104 -14.83 13.36 7.10
C ASP A 104 -15.35 12.72 8.39
N SER A 105 -14.44 12.34 9.29
CA SER A 105 -14.78 11.83 10.61
C SER A 105 -15.26 12.92 11.58
N THR A 106 -15.11 14.21 11.25
CA THR A 106 -15.60 15.32 12.08
C THR A 106 -17.03 15.76 11.77
N GLY A 107 -17.62 15.31 10.66
CA GLY A 107 -19.00 15.65 10.28
C GLY A 107 -19.17 17.08 9.77
N GLU A 108 -18.07 17.79 9.49
CA GLU A 108 -18.12 19.10 8.88
C GLU A 108 -18.20 18.95 7.35
N PRO A 109 -18.98 19.78 6.66
CA PRO A 109 -18.98 19.80 5.21
C PRO A 109 -17.56 20.06 4.70
N ILE A 110 -17.07 19.18 3.83
CA ILE A 110 -15.90 19.44 3.00
C ILE A 110 -16.24 20.55 2.00
N GLU A 111 -15.98 21.80 2.36
CA GLU A 111 -16.00 22.97 1.45
C GLU A 111 -14.85 22.91 0.43
#